data_AF-A0A350FYA7-F1
#
_entry.id   AF-A0A350FYA7-F1
#
_cell.length_a   1.000
_cell.length_b   1.000
_cell.length_c   1.000
_cell.angle_alpha   90.00
_cell.angle_beta   90.00
_cell.angle_gamma   90.00
#
_symmetry.space_group_name_H-M   'P 1'
#
loop_
_entity.id
_entity.type
_entity.pdbx_description
1 polymer ?
#
loop_
_entity_poly.entity_id
_entity_poly.type
_entity_poly.pdbx_seq_one_letter_code
_entity_poly.pdbx_strand_id
1 'polypeptide(L)'
;MTPSTIGGINKLPELEKRSVYSRYIPKELIERFDLSDLMNNKDLLQFRFAEGSSDVEMTLYHQANFQDPILYAHMADNLNGQIHILLYILNNPESPRFDVDKMPDGTPTRFGIRFRNIEAEINAMNAGLSPGQVREGLHIFRPAMAVFEKFILGLGHEMYYMEPLYYHNAIIFERHGFKYQMGRRQMESINSGFQPGGGLRQMLDDSNPFRSSNAAESIRLRSWAIHDGVLGEPFTNVTMYKQVGKKAETNTAPGISW
;
A
#
# COMPACT_ATOMS: atom_id res chain seq x y z
N MET A 1 12.82 4.66 28.63
CA MET A 1 11.91 5.52 27.84
C MET A 1 11.31 4.68 26.74
N THR A 2 9.99 4.72 26.55
CA THR A 2 9.35 4.08 25.39
C THR A 2 9.82 4.83 24.14
N PRO A 3 10.32 4.14 23.11
CA PRO A 3 10.73 4.83 21.87
C PRO A 3 9.51 5.49 21.22
N SER A 4 9.71 6.68 20.66
CA SER A 4 8.70 7.39 19.88
C SER A 4 8.95 7.31 18.37
N THR A 5 10.09 6.79 17.92
CA THR A 5 10.49 6.79 16.51
C THR A 5 10.90 5.39 16.05
N ILE A 6 10.83 5.11 14.75
CA ILE A 6 11.32 3.85 14.14
C ILE A 6 12.80 3.66 14.48
N GLY A 7 13.63 4.69 14.31
CA GLY A 7 15.05 4.63 14.68
C GLY A 7 15.28 4.38 16.18
N GLY A 8 14.36 4.83 17.04
CA GLY A 8 14.37 4.54 18.47
C GLY A 8 14.05 3.07 18.76
N ILE A 9 13.05 2.50 18.09
CA ILE A 9 12.68 1.08 18.22
C ILE A 9 13.81 0.19 17.69
N ASN A 10 14.45 0.55 16.58
CA ASN A 10 15.55 -0.20 15.97
C ASN A 10 16.76 -0.38 16.91
N LYS A 11 16.95 0.54 17.86
CA LYS A 11 18.01 0.49 18.88
C LYS A 11 17.69 -0.38 20.09
N LEU A 12 16.45 -0.85 20.22
CA LEU A 12 16.07 -1.70 21.34
C LEU A 12 16.71 -3.11 21.24
N PRO A 13 16.94 -3.77 22.40
CA PRO A 13 17.24 -5.19 22.45
C PRO A 13 16.22 -6.00 21.65
N GLU A 14 16.66 -7.12 21.05
CA GLU A 14 15.83 -7.86 20.08
C GLU A 14 14.45 -8.23 20.62
N LEU A 15 14.33 -8.73 21.85
CA LEU A 15 13.03 -9.09 22.44
C LEU A 15 12.11 -7.88 22.60
N GLU A 16 12.64 -6.73 23.03
CA GLU A 16 11.87 -5.50 23.19
C GLU A 16 11.44 -4.93 21.84
N LYS A 17 12.36 -4.90 20.86
CA LYS A 17 12.10 -4.49 19.47
C LYS A 17 10.94 -5.28 18.88
N ARG A 18 11.01 -6.63 18.96
CA ARG A 18 9.97 -7.52 18.43
C ARG A 18 8.65 -7.33 19.16
N SER A 19 8.68 -7.14 20.49
CA SER A 19 7.48 -6.84 21.29
C SER A 19 6.80 -5.52 20.90
N VAL A 20 7.58 -4.51 20.47
CA VAL A 20 7.01 -3.24 20.00
C VAL A 20 6.43 -3.41 18.60
N TYR A 21 7.19 -3.97 17.65
CA TYR A 21 6.72 -4.12 16.28
C TYR A 21 5.58 -5.13 16.12
N SER A 22 5.50 -6.17 16.95
CA SER A 22 4.39 -7.14 16.86
C SER A 22 3.01 -6.51 17.16
N ARG A 23 2.96 -5.38 17.87
CA ARG A 23 1.72 -4.65 18.17
C ARG A 23 1.04 -4.07 16.94
N TYR A 24 1.78 -3.94 15.83
CA TYR A 24 1.29 -3.49 14.54
C TYR A 24 0.49 -4.59 13.81
N ILE A 25 0.71 -5.86 14.16
CA ILE A 25 0.20 -7.01 13.41
C ILE A 25 -1.30 -7.22 13.74
N PRO A 26 -2.19 -7.23 12.74
CA PRO A 26 -3.62 -7.43 12.95
C PRO A 26 -3.90 -8.79 13.60
N LYS A 27 -4.81 -8.83 14.59
CA LYS A 27 -5.19 -10.07 15.26
C LYS A 27 -5.82 -11.06 14.29
N GLU A 28 -6.53 -10.56 13.30
CA GLU A 28 -7.15 -11.33 12.23
C GLU A 28 -6.12 -12.14 11.44
N LEU A 29 -4.88 -11.65 11.27
CA LEU A 29 -3.80 -12.44 10.66
C LEU A 29 -3.33 -13.55 11.60
N ILE A 30 -3.18 -13.22 12.89
CA ILE A 30 -2.72 -14.16 13.90
C ILE A 30 -3.71 -15.33 14.04
N GLU A 31 -5.00 -15.01 14.10
CA GLU A 31 -6.08 -15.99 14.24
C GLU A 31 -6.27 -16.80 12.95
N ARG A 32 -6.28 -16.16 11.77
CA ARG A 32 -6.50 -16.85 10.50
C ARG A 32 -5.40 -17.85 10.16
N PHE A 33 -4.15 -17.55 10.52
CA PHE A 33 -2.98 -18.36 10.14
C PHE A 33 -2.30 -19.06 11.33
N ASP A 34 -2.96 -19.11 12.48
CA ASP A 34 -2.47 -19.75 13.72
C ASP A 34 -1.04 -19.33 14.12
N LEU A 35 -0.80 -18.01 14.15
CA LEU A 35 0.53 -17.43 14.41
C LEU A 35 0.76 -17.19 15.91
N SER A 36 0.50 -18.20 16.74
CA SER A 36 0.48 -18.08 18.20
C SER A 36 1.83 -17.74 18.86
N ASP A 37 2.96 -18.13 18.26
CA ASP A 37 4.32 -17.83 18.74
C ASP A 37 5.08 -16.80 17.86
N LEU A 38 4.35 -15.86 17.27
CA LEU A 38 4.90 -14.98 16.25
C LEU A 38 6.11 -14.13 16.70
N MET A 39 6.13 -13.73 17.96
CA MET A 39 7.22 -12.90 18.49
C MET A 39 8.54 -13.66 18.55
N ASN A 40 8.53 -14.97 18.81
CA ASN A 40 9.75 -15.77 18.89
C ASN A 40 10.11 -16.44 17.56
N ASN A 41 9.14 -16.55 16.63
CA ASN A 41 9.36 -17.14 15.33
C ASN A 41 10.03 -16.15 14.35
N LYS A 42 11.36 -16.28 14.23
CA LYS A 42 12.19 -15.44 13.35
C LYS A 42 12.06 -15.76 11.87
N ASP A 43 11.59 -16.97 11.53
CA ASP A 43 11.39 -17.37 10.14
C ASP A 43 10.12 -16.72 9.58
N LEU A 44 9.10 -16.53 10.41
CA LEU A 44 7.83 -15.92 10.01
C LEU A 44 7.83 -14.40 10.12
N LEU A 45 8.31 -13.84 11.24
CA LEU A 45 8.37 -12.39 11.45
C LEU A 45 9.81 -11.88 11.28
N GLN A 46 10.05 -11.15 10.22
CA GLN A 46 11.37 -10.67 9.84
C GLN A 46 11.41 -9.15 9.87
N PHE A 47 12.56 -8.62 10.27
CA PHE A 47 12.86 -7.19 10.27
C PHE A 47 14.15 -6.95 9.49
N ARG A 48 14.13 -5.98 8.59
CA ARG A 48 15.31 -5.53 7.86
C ARG A 48 15.43 -4.02 7.97
N PHE A 49 16.60 -3.58 8.41
CA PHE A 49 16.98 -2.18 8.53
C PHE A 49 18.50 -2.10 8.61
N ALA A 50 19.09 -0.98 8.18
CA ALA A 50 20.52 -0.76 8.37
C ALA A 50 20.79 -0.30 9.82
N GLU A 51 21.98 -0.60 10.36
CA GLU A 51 22.34 -0.11 11.69
C GLU A 51 22.29 1.42 11.74
N GLY A 52 21.62 1.97 12.75
CA GLY A 52 21.43 3.42 12.89
C GLY A 52 20.38 4.03 11.96
N SER A 53 19.75 3.25 11.07
CA SER A 53 18.68 3.74 10.21
C SER A 53 17.39 4.08 10.97
N SER A 54 16.64 5.01 10.40
CA SER A 54 15.33 5.45 10.85
C SER A 54 14.20 4.83 10.03
N ASP A 55 14.47 3.71 9.35
CA ASP A 55 13.49 2.95 8.60
C ASP A 55 13.49 1.47 8.99
N VAL A 56 12.41 0.77 8.67
CA VAL A 56 12.27 -0.67 8.90
C VAL A 56 11.37 -1.28 7.84
N GLU A 57 11.87 -2.33 7.20
CA GLU A 57 11.05 -3.28 6.47
C GLU A 57 10.67 -4.41 7.43
N MET A 58 9.38 -4.59 7.67
CA MET A 58 8.83 -5.70 8.41
C MET A 58 8.07 -6.63 7.47
N THR A 59 8.38 -7.91 7.56
CA THR A 59 7.81 -8.95 6.71
C THR A 59 7.24 -10.05 7.57
N LEU A 60 5.99 -10.43 7.29
CA LEU A 60 5.28 -11.50 7.97
C LEU A 60 4.84 -12.56 6.96
N TYR A 61 5.24 -13.81 7.20
CA TYR A 61 4.80 -14.99 6.47
C TYR A 61 3.84 -15.83 7.31
N HIS A 62 2.95 -16.58 6.65
CA HIS A 62 2.09 -17.57 7.31
C HIS A 62 2.80 -18.93 7.49
N GLN A 63 3.82 -19.21 6.67
CA GLN A 63 4.65 -20.41 6.76
C GLN A 63 6.07 -20.12 6.25
N ALA A 64 7.05 -20.88 6.74
CA ALA A 64 8.45 -20.74 6.33
C ALA A 64 8.61 -21.01 4.82
N ASN A 65 9.54 -20.27 4.19
CA ASN A 65 9.88 -20.39 2.76
C ASN A 65 8.73 -20.09 1.77
N PHE A 66 7.59 -19.55 2.23
CA PHE A 66 6.56 -19.09 1.31
C PHE A 66 7.04 -17.85 0.55
N GLN A 67 6.70 -17.78 -0.74
CA GLN A 67 7.30 -16.80 -1.65
C GLN A 67 6.94 -15.35 -1.30
N ASP A 68 5.68 -15.09 -0.95
CA ASP A 68 5.17 -13.72 -0.76
C ASP A 68 4.65 -13.52 0.65
N PRO A 69 5.05 -12.47 1.37
CA PRO A 69 4.54 -12.24 2.72
C PRO A 69 3.04 -11.97 2.72
N ILE A 70 2.37 -12.44 3.78
CA ILE A 70 0.95 -12.10 4.03
C ILE A 70 0.80 -10.65 4.50
N LEU A 71 1.86 -10.07 5.06
CA LEU A 71 1.96 -8.66 5.43
C LEU A 71 3.39 -8.18 5.20
N TYR A 72 3.54 -7.12 4.43
CA TYR A 72 4.79 -6.37 4.29
C TYR A 72 4.55 -4.91 4.64
N ALA A 73 5.48 -4.33 5.40
CA ALA A 73 5.42 -2.96 5.86
C ALA A 73 6.79 -2.31 5.72
N HIS A 74 6.88 -1.19 5.03
CA HIS A 74 8.06 -0.33 5.07
C HIS A 74 7.66 0.98 5.74
N MET A 75 8.28 1.27 6.88
CA MET A 75 8.02 2.49 7.66
C MET A 75 9.33 3.24 7.88
N ALA A 76 9.25 4.57 7.92
CA ALA A 76 10.39 5.43 8.21
C ALA A 76 9.97 6.61 9.10
N ASP A 77 10.93 7.18 9.82
CA ASP A 77 10.75 8.49 10.45
C ASP A 77 10.91 9.59 9.40
N ASN A 78 10.03 10.59 9.44
CA ASN A 78 10.25 11.84 8.72
C ASN A 78 11.19 12.77 9.51
N LEU A 79 11.55 13.92 8.93
CA LEU A 79 12.45 14.90 9.57
C LEU A 79 11.95 15.43 10.93
N ASN A 80 10.65 15.32 11.21
CA ASN A 80 10.04 15.72 12.47
C ASN A 80 9.87 14.54 13.45
N GLY A 81 10.41 13.36 13.13
CA GLY A 81 10.27 12.14 13.93
C GLY A 81 8.88 11.50 13.88
N GLN A 82 8.03 11.89 12.92
CA GLN A 82 6.71 11.29 12.72
C GLN A 82 6.82 10.07 11.80
N ILE A 83 5.93 9.10 11.99
CA ILE A 83 5.93 7.86 11.21
C ILE A 83 5.39 8.12 9.80
N HIS A 84 6.14 7.65 8.81
CA HIS A 84 5.81 7.64 7.39
C HIS A 84 5.73 6.18 6.91
N ILE A 85 4.59 5.76 6.38
CA ILE A 85 4.42 4.46 5.72
C ILE A 85 4.82 4.60 4.25
N LEU A 86 5.91 3.95 3.85
CA LEU A 86 6.40 3.93 2.48
C LEU A 86 5.71 2.84 1.66
N LEU A 87 5.42 1.69 2.26
CA LEU A 87 4.72 0.60 1.60
C LEU A 87 3.97 -0.26 2.63
N TYR A 88 2.76 -0.69 2.26
CA TYR A 88 1.92 -1.54 3.08
C TYR A 88 1.20 -2.53 2.17
N ILE A 89 1.44 -3.83 2.36
CA ILE A 89 0.89 -4.90 1.54
C ILE A 89 0.23 -5.93 2.45
N LEU A 90 -0.96 -6.40 2.03
CA LEU A 90 -1.66 -7.52 2.62
C LEU A 90 -2.02 -8.51 1.51
N ASN A 91 -1.39 -9.68 1.51
CA ASN A 91 -1.64 -10.69 0.47
C ASN A 91 -2.44 -11.85 1.03
N ASN A 92 -3.42 -12.31 0.25
CA ASN A 92 -4.06 -13.60 0.47
C ASN A 92 -3.15 -14.71 -0.11
N PRO A 93 -2.49 -15.54 0.73
CA PRO A 93 -1.57 -16.56 0.25
C PRO A 93 -2.27 -17.67 -0.55
N GLU A 94 -3.59 -17.82 -0.38
CA GLU A 94 -4.42 -18.82 -1.08
C GLU A 94 -4.84 -18.36 -2.48
N SER A 95 -4.69 -17.07 -2.80
CA SER A 95 -5.05 -16.51 -4.11
C SER A 95 -3.98 -16.80 -5.17
N PRO A 96 -4.33 -16.88 -6.47
CA PRO A 96 -3.36 -16.97 -7.55
C PRO A 96 -2.31 -15.84 -7.48
N ARG A 97 -1.07 -16.16 -7.86
CA ARG A 97 0.01 -15.18 -7.96
C ARG A 97 0.16 -14.70 -9.40
N PHE A 98 0.34 -13.41 -9.59
CA PHE A 98 0.69 -12.79 -10.86
C PHE A 98 2.06 -12.11 -10.74
N ASP A 99 2.97 -12.43 -11.66
CA ASP A 99 4.36 -11.98 -11.64
C ASP A 99 4.51 -10.53 -12.15
N VAL A 100 3.73 -9.59 -11.62
CA VAL A 100 3.81 -8.16 -11.98
C VAL A 100 5.05 -7.47 -11.37
N ASP A 101 5.64 -8.09 -10.36
CA ASP A 101 6.80 -7.61 -9.61
C ASP A 101 8.15 -8.03 -10.22
N LYS A 102 8.14 -8.94 -11.21
CA LYS A 102 9.34 -9.46 -11.86
C LYS A 102 9.11 -9.80 -13.33
N MET A 103 10.17 -9.69 -14.11
CA MET A 103 10.21 -10.15 -15.50
C MET A 103 10.37 -11.68 -15.55
N PRO A 104 10.12 -12.35 -16.69
CA PRO A 104 10.29 -13.80 -16.82
C PRO A 104 11.70 -14.33 -16.47
N ASP A 105 12.72 -13.49 -16.59
CA ASP A 105 14.11 -13.78 -16.20
C ASP A 105 14.40 -13.57 -14.70
N GLY A 106 13.40 -13.15 -13.93
CA GLY A 106 13.51 -12.84 -12.50
C GLY A 106 13.93 -11.39 -12.19
N THR A 107 14.19 -10.55 -13.19
CA THR A 107 14.56 -9.15 -12.98
C THR A 107 13.40 -8.38 -12.32
N PRO A 108 13.60 -7.66 -11.21
CA PRO A 108 12.52 -6.95 -10.54
C PRO A 108 12.00 -5.77 -11.38
N THR A 109 10.68 -5.64 -11.49
CA THR A 109 10.02 -4.54 -12.21
C THR A 109 10.10 -3.21 -11.45
N ARG A 110 10.36 -3.27 -10.14
CA ARG A 110 10.34 -2.12 -9.22
C ARG A 110 8.99 -1.40 -9.26
N PHE A 111 7.91 -2.15 -9.02
CA PHE A 111 6.54 -1.62 -9.05
C PHE A 111 6.17 -0.99 -10.42
N GLY A 112 6.67 -1.58 -11.51
CA GLY A 112 6.44 -1.07 -12.85
C GLY A 112 7.27 0.16 -13.24
N ILE A 113 8.10 0.70 -12.33
CA ILE A 113 8.90 1.91 -12.59
C ILE A 113 10.05 1.61 -13.57
N ARG A 114 10.69 0.44 -13.44
CA ARG A 114 11.87 0.10 -14.27
C ARG A 114 11.48 -0.71 -15.50
N PHE A 115 10.64 -1.72 -15.31
CA PHE A 115 10.16 -2.62 -16.36
C PHE A 115 8.70 -2.96 -16.09
N ARG A 116 7.96 -3.38 -17.12
CA ARG A 116 6.60 -3.90 -16.96
C ARG A 116 6.50 -5.30 -17.55
N ASN A 117 6.05 -6.25 -16.74
CA ASN A 117 5.67 -7.56 -17.22
C ASN A 117 4.21 -7.49 -17.73
N ILE A 118 4.04 -7.04 -18.97
CA ILE A 118 2.72 -6.70 -19.55
C ILE A 118 1.77 -7.90 -19.55
N GLU A 119 2.27 -9.10 -19.85
CA GLU A 119 1.45 -10.31 -19.82
C GLU A 119 0.91 -10.59 -18.41
N ALA A 120 1.77 -10.52 -17.39
CA ALA A 120 1.35 -10.69 -16.01
C ALA A 120 0.38 -9.60 -15.55
N GLU A 121 0.58 -8.34 -15.97
CA GLU A 121 -0.31 -7.23 -15.65
C GLU A 121 -1.70 -7.40 -16.27
N ILE A 122 -1.79 -7.83 -17.53
CA ILE A 122 -3.06 -8.14 -18.18
C ILE A 122 -3.78 -9.29 -17.46
N ASN A 123 -3.04 -10.36 -17.12
CA ASN A 123 -3.61 -11.49 -16.39
C ASN A 123 -4.10 -11.09 -15.00
N ALA A 124 -3.34 -10.27 -14.26
CA ALA A 124 -3.74 -9.73 -12.96
C ALA A 124 -4.99 -8.85 -13.08
N MET A 125 -5.02 -7.94 -14.07
CA MET A 125 -6.17 -7.07 -14.33
C MET A 125 -7.44 -7.89 -14.62
N ASN A 126 -7.34 -8.92 -15.46
CA ASN A 126 -8.45 -9.80 -15.79
C ASN A 126 -8.95 -10.61 -14.58
N ALA A 127 -8.05 -10.91 -13.63
CA ALA A 127 -8.40 -11.52 -12.34
C ALA A 127 -8.95 -10.50 -11.31
N GLY A 128 -9.11 -9.23 -11.67
CA GLY A 128 -9.67 -8.20 -10.79
C GLY A 128 -8.66 -7.57 -9.82
N LEU A 129 -7.37 -7.72 -10.07
CA LEU A 129 -6.32 -7.02 -9.31
C LEU A 129 -6.10 -5.61 -9.85
N SER A 130 -5.58 -4.74 -8.99
CA SER A 130 -5.15 -3.37 -9.30
C SER A 130 -3.64 -3.36 -9.60
N PRO A 131 -3.10 -2.27 -10.19
CA PRO A 131 -1.67 -2.17 -10.46
C PRO A 131 -0.80 -2.46 -9.23
N GLY A 132 0.28 -3.21 -9.43
CA GLY A 132 1.24 -3.58 -8.38
C GLY A 132 0.79 -4.69 -7.43
N GLN A 133 -0.45 -5.18 -7.51
CA GLN A 133 -0.88 -6.33 -6.73
C GLN A 133 -0.39 -7.63 -7.39
N VAL A 134 0.39 -8.42 -6.63
CA VAL A 134 0.82 -9.76 -7.04
C VAL A 134 -0.18 -10.85 -6.67
N ARG A 135 -1.06 -10.56 -5.70
CA ARG A 135 -2.08 -11.45 -5.12
C ARG A 135 -3.29 -10.63 -4.72
N GLU A 136 -4.42 -11.29 -4.55
CA GLU A 136 -5.60 -10.65 -3.97
C GLU A 136 -5.32 -10.22 -2.53
N GLY A 137 -6.02 -9.18 -2.08
CA GLY A 137 -5.92 -8.72 -0.69
C GLY A 137 -6.71 -9.60 0.27
N LEU A 138 -6.33 -9.59 1.55
CA LEU A 138 -7.07 -10.31 2.59
C LEU A 138 -8.40 -9.65 3.02
N HIS A 139 -8.74 -8.48 2.45
CA HIS A 139 -9.91 -7.66 2.83
C HIS A 139 -9.98 -7.24 4.31
N ILE A 140 -8.84 -7.25 5.02
CA ILE A 140 -8.71 -6.86 6.43
C ILE A 140 -8.11 -5.45 6.63
N PHE A 141 -8.15 -4.59 5.61
CA PHE A 141 -7.49 -3.28 5.69
C PHE A 141 -8.03 -2.40 6.83
N ARG A 142 -9.36 -2.44 7.08
CA ARG A 142 -9.99 -1.69 8.16
C ARG A 142 -9.51 -2.09 9.57
N PRO A 143 -9.56 -3.38 9.97
CA PRO A 143 -9.00 -3.77 11.27
C PRO A 143 -7.49 -3.55 11.35
N ALA A 144 -6.77 -3.77 10.24
CA ALA A 144 -5.33 -3.54 10.21
C ALA A 144 -4.96 -2.07 10.48
N MET A 145 -5.71 -1.13 9.90
CA MET A 145 -5.58 0.28 10.24
C MET A 145 -5.90 0.59 11.71
N ALA A 146 -6.90 -0.05 12.30
CA ALA A 146 -7.24 0.19 13.70
C ALA A 146 -6.13 -0.26 14.66
N VAL A 147 -5.45 -1.35 14.32
CA VAL A 147 -4.25 -1.81 15.05
C VAL A 147 -3.09 -0.85 14.82
N PHE A 148 -2.89 -0.40 13.58
CA PHE A 148 -1.88 0.60 13.25
C PHE A 148 -2.04 1.90 14.04
N GLU A 149 -3.26 2.43 14.13
CA GLU A 149 -3.54 3.64 14.89
C GLU A 149 -3.21 3.49 16.38
N LYS A 150 -3.46 2.32 16.96
CA LYS A 150 -3.05 2.03 18.35
C LYS A 150 -1.52 1.96 18.49
N PHE A 151 -0.84 1.40 17.50
CA PHE A 151 0.62 1.39 17.45
C PHE A 151 1.18 2.82 17.43
N ILE A 152 0.64 3.69 16.56
CA ILE A 152 1.01 5.12 16.46
C ILE A 152 0.79 5.85 17.79
N LEU A 153 -0.37 5.67 18.44
CA LEU A 153 -0.62 6.23 19.77
C LEU A 153 0.37 5.71 20.83
N GLY A 154 0.73 4.43 20.75
CA GLY A 154 1.71 3.81 21.65
C GLY A 154 3.12 4.41 21.52
N LEU A 155 3.43 5.04 20.39
CA LEU A 155 4.67 5.79 20.16
C LEU A 155 4.55 7.28 20.54
N GLY A 156 3.38 7.72 21.02
CA GLY A 156 3.13 9.12 21.39
C GLY A 156 2.78 10.03 20.21
N HIS A 157 2.42 9.47 19.05
CA HIS A 157 2.01 10.23 17.87
C HIS A 157 0.50 10.31 17.75
N GLU A 158 0.00 11.45 17.29
CA GLU A 158 -1.43 11.66 16.99
C GLU A 158 -1.74 11.61 15.48
N MET A 159 -0.70 11.53 14.65
CA MET A 159 -0.82 11.47 13.21
C MET A 159 0.36 10.76 12.56
N TYR A 160 0.16 10.29 11.33
CA TYR A 160 1.17 9.63 10.51
C TYR A 160 0.92 9.92 9.03
N TYR A 161 1.94 9.67 8.21
CA TYR A 161 1.98 10.00 6.79
C TYR A 161 2.13 8.76 5.93
N MET A 162 1.80 8.91 4.66
CA MET A 162 2.08 7.90 3.65
C MET A 162 2.05 8.44 2.23
N GLU A 163 2.68 7.69 1.32
CA GLU A 163 2.75 8.00 -0.11
C GLU A 163 2.10 6.87 -0.92
N PRO A 164 0.89 7.07 -1.49
CA PRO A 164 0.28 6.07 -2.35
C PRO A 164 1.05 5.94 -3.68
N LEU A 165 1.64 4.77 -3.93
CA LEU A 165 2.31 4.47 -5.20
C LEU A 165 1.38 4.48 -6.42
N TYR A 166 0.07 4.30 -6.22
CA TYR A 166 -0.92 4.18 -7.30
C TYR A 166 -2.17 4.99 -6.99
N TYR A 167 -2.89 5.41 -8.04
CA TYR A 167 -4.14 6.16 -7.94
C TYR A 167 -5.19 5.47 -7.05
N HIS A 168 -5.42 4.17 -7.25
CA HIS A 168 -6.42 3.44 -6.44
C HIS A 168 -6.06 3.42 -4.94
N ASN A 169 -4.78 3.42 -4.59
CA ASN A 169 -4.33 3.47 -3.21
C ASN A 169 -4.72 4.80 -2.57
N ALA A 170 -4.50 5.93 -3.25
CA ALA A 170 -4.93 7.24 -2.77
C ALA A 170 -6.45 7.27 -2.47
N ILE A 171 -7.27 6.70 -3.37
CA ILE A 171 -8.72 6.59 -3.18
C ILE A 171 -9.10 5.66 -2.01
N ILE A 172 -8.39 4.54 -1.81
CA ILE A 172 -8.58 3.70 -0.60
C ILE A 172 -8.34 4.56 0.64
N PHE A 173 -7.24 5.30 0.70
CA PHE A 173 -6.91 6.08 1.89
C PHE A 173 -7.90 7.23 2.13
N GLU A 174 -8.42 7.88 1.08
CA GLU A 174 -9.55 8.82 1.23
C GLU A 174 -10.74 8.16 1.92
N ARG A 175 -11.18 6.99 1.44
CA ARG A 175 -12.31 6.22 2.01
C ARG A 175 -12.05 5.79 3.46
N HIS A 176 -10.78 5.71 3.85
CA HIS A 176 -10.35 5.40 5.21
C HIS A 176 -9.99 6.63 6.05
N GLY A 177 -10.36 7.82 5.59
CA GLY A 177 -10.34 9.06 6.36
C GLY A 177 -9.00 9.79 6.36
N PHE A 178 -8.12 9.50 5.38
CA PHE A 178 -6.90 10.28 5.18
C PHE A 178 -7.22 11.64 4.53
N LYS A 179 -6.30 12.58 4.77
CA LYS A 179 -6.27 13.90 4.13
C LYS A 179 -5.03 14.01 3.27
N TYR A 180 -5.05 14.94 2.32
CA TYR A 180 -3.87 15.28 1.54
C TYR A 180 -3.02 16.29 2.27
N GLN A 181 -1.73 15.99 2.40
CA GLN A 181 -0.70 17.01 2.60
C GLN A 181 -0.37 17.66 1.25
N MET A 182 -0.27 16.84 0.20
CA MET A 182 0.03 17.25 -1.17
C MET A 182 -0.72 16.34 -2.15
N GLY A 183 -1.06 16.85 -3.35
CA GLY A 183 -1.66 16.05 -4.43
C GLY A 183 -3.18 16.14 -4.57
N ARG A 184 -3.91 16.81 -3.66
CA ARG A 184 -5.39 16.91 -3.73
C ARG A 184 -5.89 17.46 -5.07
N ARG A 185 -5.33 18.58 -5.54
CA ARG A 185 -5.73 19.20 -6.82
C ARG A 185 -5.47 18.29 -8.02
N GLN A 186 -4.39 17.52 -7.97
CA GLN A 186 -4.07 16.53 -9.00
C GLN A 186 -5.14 15.43 -9.02
N MET A 187 -5.55 14.90 -7.86
CA MET A 187 -6.60 13.89 -7.75
C MET A 187 -7.96 14.41 -8.26
N GLU A 188 -8.33 15.65 -7.92
CA GLU A 188 -9.54 16.32 -8.42
C GLU A 188 -9.47 16.54 -9.95
N SER A 189 -8.28 16.89 -10.48
CA SER A 189 -8.04 17.05 -11.92
C SER A 189 -8.12 15.72 -12.66
N ILE A 190 -7.56 14.64 -12.11
CA ILE A 190 -7.67 13.29 -12.65
C ILE A 190 -9.15 12.90 -12.75
N ASN A 191 -9.91 13.10 -11.66
CA ASN A 191 -11.34 12.79 -11.68
C ASN A 191 -12.07 13.59 -12.78
N SER A 192 -11.84 14.91 -12.85
CA SER A 192 -12.43 15.78 -13.87
C SER A 192 -12.05 15.35 -15.28
N GLY A 193 -10.81 14.89 -15.49
CA GLY A 193 -10.34 14.38 -16.77
C GLY A 193 -11.06 13.12 -17.24
N PHE A 194 -11.53 12.26 -16.33
CA PHE A 194 -12.31 11.07 -16.64
C PHE A 194 -13.82 11.31 -16.76
N GLN A 195 -14.33 12.49 -16.36
CA GLN A 195 -15.74 12.84 -16.52
C GLN A 195 -16.13 13.05 -17.99
N PRO A 196 -17.43 13.03 -18.34
CA PRO A 196 -17.89 13.37 -19.70
C PRO A 196 -17.31 14.70 -20.20
N GLY A 197 -16.72 14.69 -21.40
CA GLY A 197 -16.04 15.85 -21.99
C GLY A 197 -14.60 16.10 -21.52
N GLY A 198 -14.11 15.37 -20.50
CA GLY A 198 -12.74 15.46 -20.01
C GLY A 198 -11.71 14.82 -20.95
N GLY A 199 -10.49 15.35 -20.94
CA GLY A 199 -9.42 14.92 -21.85
C GLY A 199 -8.94 13.48 -21.62
N LEU A 200 -8.86 13.01 -20.37
CA LEU A 200 -8.44 11.63 -20.08
C LEU A 200 -9.48 10.62 -20.59
N ARG A 201 -10.78 10.96 -20.52
CA ARG A 201 -11.84 10.10 -21.06
C ARG A 201 -11.72 9.93 -22.57
N GLN A 202 -11.29 10.95 -23.30
CA GLN A 202 -11.06 10.86 -24.75
C GLN A 202 -9.89 9.94 -25.11
N MET A 203 -8.96 9.74 -24.18
CA MET A 203 -7.81 8.83 -24.34
C MET A 203 -8.11 7.39 -23.95
N LEU A 204 -9.36 7.06 -23.58
CA LEU A 204 -9.83 5.70 -23.35
C LEU A 204 -10.43 5.16 -24.65
N ASP A 205 -9.54 4.79 -25.58
CA ASP A 205 -9.84 4.48 -26.97
C ASP A 205 -9.91 2.98 -27.28
N ASP A 206 -9.90 2.13 -26.26
CA ASP A 206 -9.89 0.67 -26.37
C ASP A 206 -8.70 0.12 -27.22
N SER A 207 -7.63 0.91 -27.42
CA SER A 207 -6.45 0.52 -28.21
C SER A 207 -5.63 -0.60 -27.57
N ASN A 208 -5.73 -0.73 -26.25
CA ASN A 208 -5.12 -1.82 -25.48
C ASN A 208 -5.98 -2.11 -24.22
N PRO A 209 -5.75 -3.24 -23.52
CA PRO A 209 -6.56 -3.64 -22.37
C PRO A 209 -6.65 -2.60 -21.25
N PHE A 210 -5.62 -1.77 -21.05
CA PHE A 210 -5.57 -0.72 -20.04
C PHE A 210 -6.27 0.59 -20.45
N ARG A 211 -6.64 0.74 -21.73
CA ARG A 211 -7.33 1.93 -22.29
C ARG A 211 -8.81 1.71 -22.52
N SER A 212 -9.41 0.77 -21.79
CA SER A 212 -10.82 0.49 -21.94
C SER A 212 -11.68 1.72 -21.67
N SER A 213 -12.68 1.98 -22.52
CA SER A 213 -13.68 3.03 -22.30
C SER A 213 -14.43 2.87 -20.97
N ASN A 214 -14.54 1.65 -20.44
CA ASN A 214 -15.09 1.35 -19.11
C ASN A 214 -14.26 1.95 -17.97
N ALA A 215 -13.00 2.31 -18.20
CA ALA A 215 -12.15 2.93 -17.18
C ALA A 215 -12.70 4.28 -16.71
N ALA A 216 -13.56 4.95 -17.47
CA ALA A 216 -14.20 6.18 -17.01
C ALA A 216 -15.01 5.98 -15.71
N GLU A 217 -15.55 4.78 -15.48
CA GLU A 217 -16.52 4.51 -14.40
C GLU A 217 -16.00 3.58 -13.28
N SER A 218 -14.74 3.11 -13.35
CA SER A 218 -14.14 2.23 -12.33
C SER A 218 -12.81 2.78 -11.79
N ILE A 219 -12.67 2.87 -10.47
CA ILE A 219 -11.42 3.27 -9.80
C ILE A 219 -10.27 2.34 -10.17
N ARG A 220 -10.51 1.03 -10.18
CA ARG A 220 -9.50 0.04 -10.56
C ARG A 220 -9.02 0.25 -11.99
N LEU A 221 -9.96 0.39 -12.93
CA LEU A 221 -9.63 0.57 -14.34
C LEU A 221 -8.98 1.94 -14.62
N ARG A 222 -9.40 3.02 -13.94
CA ARG A 222 -8.67 4.31 -13.96
C ARG A 222 -7.23 4.13 -13.53
N SER A 223 -7.00 3.37 -12.46
CA SER A 223 -5.65 3.12 -11.98
C SER A 223 -4.80 2.35 -12.98
N TRP A 224 -5.37 1.39 -13.71
CA TRP A 224 -4.67 0.71 -14.81
C TRP A 224 -4.37 1.64 -15.98
N ALA A 225 -5.32 2.48 -16.40
CA ALA A 225 -5.07 3.48 -17.44
C ALA A 225 -3.98 4.48 -17.04
N ILE A 226 -3.94 4.90 -15.77
CA ILE A 226 -2.90 5.76 -15.20
C ILE A 226 -1.54 5.05 -15.16
N HIS A 227 -1.51 3.80 -14.72
CA HIS A 227 -0.30 2.96 -14.76
C HIS A 227 0.22 2.77 -16.19
N ASP A 228 -0.69 2.70 -17.16
CA ASP A 228 -0.38 2.66 -18.59
C ASP A 228 0.00 4.03 -19.19
N GLY A 229 0.04 5.09 -18.38
CA GLY A 229 0.52 6.41 -18.77
C GLY A 229 -0.53 7.31 -19.42
N VAL A 230 -1.83 7.15 -19.13
CA VAL A 230 -2.89 8.04 -19.69
C VAL A 230 -2.71 9.49 -19.29
N LEU A 231 -2.05 9.76 -18.16
CA LEU A 231 -1.79 11.12 -17.70
C LEU A 231 -0.72 11.83 -18.56
N GLY A 232 0.08 11.09 -19.34
CA GLY A 232 1.25 11.62 -20.03
C GLY A 232 2.46 11.90 -19.11
N GLU A 233 2.28 11.76 -17.80
CA GLU A 233 3.31 11.92 -16.77
C GLU A 233 3.16 10.86 -15.66
N PRO A 234 4.23 10.56 -14.89
CA PRO A 234 4.14 9.63 -13.77
C PRO A 234 3.18 10.12 -12.67
N PHE A 235 2.33 9.23 -12.17
CA PHE A 235 1.52 9.48 -10.97
C PHE A 235 2.44 9.60 -9.74
N THR A 236 2.75 10.84 -9.37
CA THR A 236 3.70 11.20 -8.31
C THR A 236 3.20 12.44 -7.58
N ASN A 237 3.90 12.88 -6.52
CA ASN A 237 3.57 14.08 -5.74
C ASN A 237 2.24 14.00 -4.99
N VAL A 238 1.87 12.81 -4.54
CA VAL A 238 0.74 12.58 -3.65
C VAL A 238 1.27 12.14 -2.29
N THR A 239 1.03 12.95 -1.27
CA THR A 239 1.37 12.61 0.13
C THR A 239 0.13 12.82 0.97
N MET A 240 -0.22 11.79 1.73
CA MET A 240 -1.42 11.77 2.57
C MET A 240 -1.03 11.64 4.03
N TYR A 241 -1.92 12.10 4.91
CA TYR A 241 -1.77 11.93 6.35
C TYR A 241 -3.09 11.54 6.99
N LYS A 242 -2.99 10.89 8.14
CA LYS A 242 -4.13 10.49 8.96
C LYS A 242 -3.93 10.98 10.37
N GLN A 243 -4.93 11.68 10.90
CA GLN A 243 -5.05 11.89 12.34
C GLN A 243 -5.70 10.66 12.96
N VAL A 244 -5.10 10.12 14.01
CA VAL A 244 -5.58 8.91 14.69
C VAL A 244 -7.00 9.13 15.20
N GLY A 245 -7.88 8.14 15.00
CA GLY A 245 -9.26 8.18 15.48
C GLY A 245 -10.21 9.14 14.75
N LYS A 246 -9.72 9.99 13.84
CA LYS A 246 -10.54 10.95 13.08
C LYS A 246 -10.84 10.45 11.68
N LYS A 247 -12.01 10.79 11.13
CA LYS A 247 -12.34 10.50 9.73
C LYS A 247 -12.38 11.81 8.96
N ALA A 248 -11.59 11.93 7.92
CA ALA A 248 -11.75 12.99 6.94
C ALA A 248 -12.87 12.64 5.96
N GLU A 249 -13.59 13.65 5.50
CA GLU A 249 -14.64 13.52 4.47
C GLU A 249 -14.08 13.84 3.07
N THR A 250 -12.80 13.48 2.83
CA THR A 250 -12.17 13.67 1.53
C THR A 250 -12.77 12.69 0.54
N ASN A 251 -13.20 13.17 -0.63
CA ASN A 251 -13.66 12.33 -1.73
C ASN A 251 -13.37 13.03 -3.07
N THR A 252 -12.30 12.61 -3.74
CA THR A 252 -11.90 13.19 -5.04
C THR A 252 -12.44 12.41 -6.23
N ALA A 253 -13.04 11.24 -6.01
CA ALA A 253 -13.68 10.42 -7.05
C ALA A 253 -15.13 10.04 -6.66
N PRO A 254 -16.03 11.03 -6.50
CA PRO A 254 -17.40 10.79 -6.06
C PRO A 254 -18.19 9.99 -7.10
N GLY A 255 -18.98 9.01 -6.64
CA GLY A 255 -19.88 8.23 -7.50
C GLY A 255 -19.22 7.16 -8.36
N ILE A 256 -17.90 6.97 -8.28
CA ILE A 256 -17.16 6.01 -9.11
C ILE A 256 -17.07 4.65 -8.39
N SER A 257 -17.44 3.58 -9.10
CA SER A 257 -17.38 2.22 -8.56
C SER A 257 -15.94 1.71 -8.45
N TRP A 258 -15.73 0.65 -7.67
CA TRP A 258 -14.41 0.03 -7.54
C TRP A 258 -14.00 -0.68 -8.84
#